data_AF-A0A2V8SZD8-F1
#
_entry.id   AF-A0A2V8SZD8-F1
#
_cell.length_a   1.000
_cell.length_b   1.000
_cell.length_c   1.000
_cell.angle_alpha   90.00
_cell.angle_beta   90.00
_cell.angle_gamma   90.00
#
_symmetry.space_group_name_H-M   'P 1'
#
loop_
_entity.id
_entity.type
_entity.pdbx_description
1 polymer ?
#
loop_
_entity_poly.entity_id
_entity_poly.type
_entity_poly.pdbx_seq_one_letter_code
_entity_poly.pdbx_strand_id
1 'polypeptide(L)' 'MSENETTYHAVEKDGVVTAIWEMQGRKHLRTIDPRSEEGRRILASYSVDEAPEHAHAEAATQTAHQGE' A
#
# COMPACT_ATOMS: atom_id res chain seq x y z
N MET A 1 -5.33 -14.60 -6.91
CA MET A 1 -4.10 -14.48 -7.71
C MET A 1 -3.31 -13.28 -7.19
N SER A 2 -1.98 -13.36 -7.23
CA SER A 2 -0.98 -12.30 -6.95
C SER A 2 -0.44 -12.19 -5.51
N GLU A 3 0.18 -13.25 -4.99
CA GLU A 3 0.95 -13.23 -3.73
C GLU A 3 2.31 -12.49 -3.84
N ASN A 4 2.61 -11.88 -4.98
CA ASN A 4 3.89 -11.23 -5.27
C ASN A 4 3.72 -9.75 -5.67
N GLU A 5 2.63 -9.11 -5.27
CA GLU A 5 2.46 -7.67 -5.46
C GLU A 5 3.33 -6.91 -4.46
N THR A 6 4.17 -6.01 -4.98
CA THR A 6 4.98 -5.11 -4.17
C THR A 6 4.23 -3.79 -4.03
N THR A 7 3.91 -3.40 -2.81
CA THR A 7 3.23 -2.15 -2.48
C THR A 7 4.15 -1.30 -1.62
N TYR A 8 4.08 0.02 -1.74
CA TYR A 8 4.84 0.94 -0.90
C TYR A 8 3.92 1.72 0.03
N HIS A 9 4.35 1.92 1.28
CA HIS A 9 3.62 2.71 2.26
C HIS A 9 4.50 3.81 2.84
N ALA A 10 4.14 5.08 2.62
CA ALA A 10 4.87 6.23 3.15
C ALA A 10 4.43 6.50 4.59
N VAL A 11 5.39 6.55 5.51
CA VAL A 11 5.18 6.89 6.91
C VAL A 11 5.47 8.36 7.10
N GLU A 12 4.43 9.14 7.38
CA GLU A 12 4.52 10.57 7.60
C GLU A 12 4.51 10.91 9.09
N LYS A 13 5.33 11.89 9.45
CA LYS A 13 5.38 12.46 10.80
C LYS A 13 5.51 13.97 10.69
N ASP A 14 4.65 14.72 11.38
CA ASP A 14 4.64 16.19 11.34
C ASP A 14 4.52 16.76 9.91
N GLY A 15 3.82 16.04 9.01
CA GLY A 15 3.66 16.41 7.61
C GLY A 15 4.88 16.12 6.71
N VAL A 16 5.87 15.37 7.21
CA VAL A 16 7.07 14.99 6.46
C VAL A 16 7.16 13.47 6.37
N VAL A 17 7.37 12.93 5.16
CA VAL A 17 7.67 11.50 4.99
C VAL A 17 9.01 11.19 5.67
N THR A 18 8.96 10.30 6.66
CA THR A 18 10.11 9.89 7.46
C THR A 18 10.68 8.53 7.04
N ALA A 19 9.85 7.68 6.45
CA ALA A 19 10.22 6.35 5.99
C ALA A 19 9.26 5.89 4.90
N ILE A 20 9.71 4.99 4.03
CA ILE A 20 8.85 4.29 3.07
C ILE A 20 9.01 2.79 3.33
N TRP A 21 7.90 2.08 3.53
CA TRP A 21 7.91 0.65 3.73
C TRP A 21 7.61 -0.07 2.42
N GLU A 22 8.50 -0.97 2.03
CA GLU A 22 8.24 -1.93 0.95
C GLU A 22 7.49 -3.12 1.55
N MET A 23 6.30 -3.37 1.01
CA MET A 23 5.38 -4.41 1.44
C MET A 23 5.23 -5.44 0.33
N GLN A 24 5.25 -6.72 0.66
CA GLN A 24 4.85 -7.81 -0.23
C GLN A 24 3.53 -8.38 0.30
N GLY A 25 2.42 -8.05 -0.35
CA GLY A 25 1.09 -8.28 0.20
C GLY A 25 0.95 -7.65 1.60
N ARG A 26 0.91 -8.47 2.66
CA ARG A 26 0.76 -8.03 4.06
C ARG A 26 2.07 -7.98 4.87
N LYS A 27 3.19 -8.37 4.26
CA LYS A 27 4.48 -8.50 4.94
C LYS A 27 5.38 -7.30 4.66
N HIS A 28 5.96 -6.71 5.69
CA HIS A 28 7.05 -5.73 5.55
C HIS A 28 8.34 -6.43 5.11
N LEU A 29 8.91 -5.96 4.00
CA LEU A 29 10.18 -6.44 3.47
C LEU A 29 11.35 -5.59 3.99
N ARG A 30 11.27 -4.28 3.76
CA ARG A 30 12.34 -3.34 4.13
C ARG A 30 11.85 -1.91 4.23
N THR A 31 12.65 -1.09 4.91
CA THR A 31 12.44 0.35 5.03
C THR A 31 13.40 1.06 4.08
N ILE A 32 12.84 1.90 3.21
CA ILE A 32 13.54 2.73 2.25
C ILE A 32 13.55 4.15 2.81
N ASP A 33 14.73 4.77 2.79
CA ASP A 33 14.88 6.16 3.19
C ASP A 33 14.28 7.08 2.11
N PRO A 34 13.36 8.01 2.46
CA PRO A 34 12.67 8.85 1.49
C PRO A 34 13.59 9.85 0.79
N ARG A 35 14.77 10.13 1.36
CA ARG A 35 15.75 11.06 0.80
C ARG A 35 16.73 10.36 -0.13
N SER A 36 16.74 9.03 -0.18
CA SER A 36 17.57 8.25 -1.08
C SER A 36 17.03 8.29 -2.51
N GLU A 37 17.86 7.96 -3.50
CA GLU A 37 17.46 7.99 -4.92
C GLU A 37 16.23 7.11 -5.18
N GLU A 38 16.20 5.90 -4.63
CA GLU A 38 15.06 4.99 -4.71
C GLU A 38 13.81 5.59 -4.05
N GLY A 39 13.93 6.13 -2.83
CA GLY A 39 12.81 6.74 -2.12
C GLY A 39 12.19 7.91 -2.88
N ARG A 40 13.02 8.77 -3.48
CA ARG A 40 12.55 9.88 -4.32
C ARG A 40 11.81 9.39 -5.57
N ARG A 41 12.31 8.33 -6.22
CA ARG A 41 11.63 7.73 -7.38
C ARG A 41 10.27 7.17 -7.00
N ILE A 42 10.19 6.44 -5.87
CA ILE A 42 8.92 5.89 -5.38
C ILE A 42 7.93 7.02 -5.09
N LEU A 43 8.33 8.04 -4.32
CA LEU A 43 7.46 9.17 -4.00
C LEU A 43 7.00 9.95 -5.24
N ALA A 44 7.87 10.12 -6.23
CA ALA A 44 7.50 10.76 -7.50
C ALA A 44 6.42 9.98 -8.26
N SER A 45 6.48 8.64 -8.27
CA SER A 45 5.45 7.80 -8.90
C SER A 45 4.10 7.90 -8.19
N TYR A 46 4.08 8.02 -6.85
CA TYR A 46 2.83 8.17 -6.09
C TYR A 46 2.18 9.55 -6.26
N SER A 47 2.97 10.60 -6.47
CA SER A 47 2.45 11.96 -6.65
C SER A 47 1.80 12.18 -8.03
N VAL A 48 1.96 11.24 -8.98
CA VAL A 48 1.46 11.36 -10.36
C VAL A 48 0.18 10.53 -10.59
N ASP A 49 -0.19 9.65 -9.65
CA ASP A 49 -1.29 8.68 -9.81
C ASP A 49 -2.25 8.76 -8.61
N GLU A 50 -3.00 9.86 -8.48
CA GLU A 50 -4.17 9.93 -7.59
C GLU A 50 -5.35 9.13 -8.18
N ALA A 51 -5.21 7.81 -8.25
CA ALA A 51 -6.33 6.90 -8.41
C ALA A 51 -6.15 5.69 -7.49
N PRO A 52 -6.59 5.74 -6.22
CA PRO A 52 -6.72 4.54 -5.42
C PRO A 52 -7.93 3.74 -5.92
N GLU A 53 -7.81 3.11 -7.09
CA GLU A 53 -8.64 1.97 -7.49
C GLU A 53 -7.96 0.68 -7.00
N HIS A 54 -7.76 0.55 -5.69
CA HIS A 54 -7.61 -0.78 -5.10
C HIS A 54 -8.47 -0.87 -3.85
N ALA A 55 -9.72 -1.23 -4.13
CA ALA A 55 -10.70 -1.69 -3.18
C ALA A 55 -10.11 -2.78 -2.28
N HIS A 56 -10.04 -2.50 -0.97
CA HIS A 56 -10.21 -3.55 0.03
C HIS A 56 -11.02 -3.03 1.21
N ALA A 57 -12.23 -2.56 0.90
CA ALA A 57 -13.33 -2.55 1.82
C ALA A 57 -14.19 -3.79 1.55
N GLU A 58 -13.74 -4.96 2.00
CA GLU A 58 -14.64 -6.11 2.19
C GLU A 58 -14.63 -6.50 3.67
N ALA A 59 -15.06 -5.54 4.49
CA ALA A 59 -15.55 -5.82 5.83
C ALA A 59 -16.96 -6.44 5.72
N ALA A 60 -16.99 -7.76 5.79
CA ALA A 60 -18.02 -8.60 6.40
C ALA A 60 -19.50 -8.15 6.33
N THR A 61 -20.33 -8.96 5.67
CA THR A 61 -21.44 -9.62 6.39
C THR A 61 -21.89 -10.91 5.70
N GLN A 62 -21.70 -11.98 6.46
CA GLN A 62 -22.23 -13.32 6.32
C GLN A 62 -23.75 -13.33 6.48
N THR A 63 -24.52 -13.97 5.59
CA THR A 63 -25.57 -14.94 5.98
C THR A 63 -26.13 -15.72 4.79
N ALA A 64 -26.11 -17.04 4.92
CA ALA A 64 -26.76 -17.98 4.04
C ALA A 64 -28.30 -17.90 4.17
N HIS A 65 -29.04 -18.10 3.07
CA HIS A 65 -30.31 -18.83 3.15
C HIS A 65 -30.63 -19.55 1.83
N GLN A 66 -31.10 -20.77 2.00
CA GLN A 66 -31.46 -21.78 1.03
C GLN A 66 -32.95 -21.65 0.63
N GLY A 67 -33.27 -21.97 -0.62
CA GLY A 67 -34.62 -22.07 -1.21
C GLY A 67 -34.44 -21.98 -2.72
N GLU A 68 -34.89 -22.93 -3.54
CA GLU A 68 -36.18 -23.62 -3.57
C GLU A 68 -36.03 -24.99 -4.28
#